data_AF-A0A965K8Y3-F1
#
_entry.id   AF-A0A965K8Y3-F1
#
_cell.length_a   1.000
_cell.length_b   1.000
_cell.length_c   1.000
_cell.angle_alpha   90.00
_cell.angle_beta   90.00
_cell.angle_gamma   90.00
#
_symmetry.space_group_name_H-M   'P 1'
#
loop_
_entity.id
_entity.type
_entity.pdbx_description
1 polymer ?
#
loop_
_entity_poly.entity_id
_entity_poly.type
_entity_poly.pdbx_seq_one_letter_code
_entity_poly.pdbx_strand_id
1 'polypeptide(L)'
;GGHYLPGEGPQTGLAIGRQIAHISYLSSAAFDQKFGRARVPGAQPKDSVYWQVESYLQHQGESFVKRFDANSWLRITRAVDRFDLTSRAAAGRLFRAGGPDVLAIGFSSDWLYPTSELRMVVAAATAAGVNAAYHEVITDAGHDGFLLPDTGLSVRLRAFLG
;
A
#
# COMPACT_ATOMS: atom_id res chain seq x y z
N GLY A 1 12.96 -12.43 -14.48
CA GLY A 1 11.98 -13.51 -14.71
C GLY A 1 11.46 -13.41 -16.12
N GLY A 2 10.68 -14.39 -16.58
CA GLY A 2 10.02 -14.39 -17.90
C GLY A 2 10.80 -14.99 -19.07
N HIS A 3 10.08 -15.21 -20.19
CA HIS A 3 10.60 -15.58 -21.52
C HIS A 3 10.38 -14.41 -22.50
N TYR A 4 10.79 -13.20 -22.10
CA TYR A 4 10.90 -12.06 -23.01
C TYR A 4 12.37 -11.73 -23.20
N LEU A 5 12.73 -11.24 -24.38
CA LEU A 5 14.08 -10.73 -24.62
C LEU A 5 14.35 -9.51 -23.72
N PRO A 6 15.62 -9.22 -23.38
CA PRO A 6 15.97 -8.00 -22.66
C PRO A 6 15.39 -6.76 -23.38
N GLY A 7 14.61 -5.96 -22.67
CA GLY A 7 13.93 -4.78 -23.22
C GLY A 7 12.54 -5.04 -23.82
N GLU A 8 12.19 -6.29 -24.12
CA GLU A 8 10.92 -6.68 -24.77
C GLU A 8 9.86 -7.20 -23.79
N GLY A 9 10.00 -6.87 -22.50
CA GLY A 9 8.96 -7.16 -21.51
C GLY A 9 7.65 -6.40 -21.80
N PRO A 10 6.52 -6.80 -21.20
CA PRO A 10 5.22 -6.14 -21.38
C PRO A 10 5.15 -4.80 -20.62
N GLN A 11 5.99 -3.83 -21.01
CA GLN A 11 6.18 -2.56 -20.29
C GLN A 11 4.86 -1.78 -20.19
N THR A 12 4.11 -1.66 -21.28
CA THR A 12 2.83 -0.96 -21.29
C THR A 12 1.83 -1.56 -20.29
N GLY A 13 1.68 -2.89 -20.30
CA GLY A 13 0.77 -3.57 -19.37
C GLY A 13 1.20 -3.42 -17.91
N LEU A 14 2.50 -3.51 -17.63
CA LEU A 14 3.03 -3.32 -16.28
C LEU A 14 2.86 -1.87 -15.80
N ALA A 15 3.08 -0.88 -16.68
CA ALA A 15 2.88 0.53 -16.37
C ALA A 15 1.41 0.83 -16.04
N ILE A 16 0.47 0.34 -16.85
CA ILE A 16 -0.98 0.50 -16.59
C ILE A 16 -1.37 -0.18 -15.27
N GLY A 17 -0.90 -1.40 -15.03
CA GLY A 17 -1.13 -2.10 -13.76
C GLY A 17 -0.61 -1.31 -12.56
N ARG A 18 0.57 -0.69 -12.69
CA ARG A 18 1.12 0.20 -11.65
C ARG A 18 0.28 1.46 -11.45
N GLN A 19 -0.20 2.08 -12.52
CA GLN A 19 -1.06 3.27 -12.43
C GLN A 19 -2.34 2.97 -11.65
N ILE A 20 -3.01 1.86 -11.98
CA ILE A 20 -4.23 1.41 -11.28
C ILE A 20 -3.94 1.17 -9.79
N ALA A 21 -2.85 0.45 -9.49
CA ALA A 21 -2.46 0.21 -8.10
C ALA A 21 -2.11 1.52 -7.36
N HIS A 22 -1.51 2.50 -8.04
CA HIS A 22 -1.16 3.78 -7.42
C HIS A 22 -2.39 4.61 -7.04
N ILE A 23 -3.51 4.45 -7.75
CA ILE A 23 -4.80 5.05 -7.36
C ILE A 23 -5.24 4.54 -6.00
N SER A 24 -4.95 3.28 -5.64
CA SER A 24 -5.34 2.73 -4.35
C SER A 24 -4.42 3.04 -3.19
N TYR A 25 -3.27 3.68 -3.43
CA TYR A 25 -2.32 3.97 -2.35
C TYR A 25 -2.55 5.30 -1.67
N LEU A 26 -3.14 6.27 -2.38
CA LEU A 26 -3.48 7.58 -1.82
C LEU A 26 -4.97 7.64 -1.48
N SER A 27 -5.33 8.44 -0.50
CA SER A 27 -6.73 8.73 -0.22
C SER A 27 -7.32 9.68 -1.29
N SER A 28 -8.65 9.72 -1.38
CA SER A 28 -9.35 10.69 -2.22
C SER A 28 -8.97 12.13 -1.89
N ALA A 29 -8.85 12.46 -0.60
CA ALA A 29 -8.48 13.80 -0.14
C ALA A 29 -7.06 14.18 -0.60
N ALA A 30 -6.11 13.24 -0.55
CA ALA A 30 -4.76 13.47 -1.05
C ALA A 30 -4.73 13.68 -2.58
N PHE A 31 -5.54 12.93 -3.34
CA PHE A 31 -5.66 13.16 -4.80
C PHE A 31 -6.23 14.55 -5.11
N ASP A 32 -7.32 14.94 -4.42
CA ASP A 32 -7.95 16.24 -4.63
C ASP A 32 -7.03 17.39 -4.25
N GLN A 33 -6.34 17.30 -3.10
CA GLN A 33 -5.39 18.30 -2.66
C GLN A 33 -4.21 18.45 -3.63
N LYS A 34 -3.69 17.33 -4.14
CA LYS A 34 -2.49 17.31 -4.98
C LYS A 34 -2.76 17.73 -6.43
N PHE A 35 -3.91 17.35 -6.99
CA PHE A 35 -4.18 17.54 -8.41
C PHE A 35 -5.45 18.32 -8.69
N GLY A 36 -6.52 18.11 -7.92
CA GLY A 36 -7.85 18.63 -8.22
C GLY A 36 -8.21 18.47 -9.71
N ARG A 37 -8.56 19.58 -10.36
CA ARG A 37 -8.78 19.64 -11.82
C ARG A 37 -7.67 20.41 -12.53
N ALA A 38 -6.44 20.34 -12.04
CA ALA A 38 -5.31 21.01 -12.67
C ALA A 38 -4.99 20.38 -14.03
N ARG A 39 -4.82 21.23 -15.05
CA ARG A 39 -4.44 20.82 -16.40
C ARG A 39 -2.92 20.83 -16.56
N VAL A 40 -2.42 20.03 -17.50
CA VAL A 40 -1.03 20.17 -17.95
C VAL A 40 -0.88 21.47 -18.74
N PRO A 41 0.10 22.35 -18.41
CA PRO A 41 0.32 23.58 -19.15
C PRO A 41 0.49 23.31 -20.65
N GLY A 42 -0.34 23.95 -21.48
CA GLY A 42 -0.30 23.81 -22.94
C GLY A 42 -1.06 22.61 -23.51
N ALA A 43 -1.57 21.69 -22.68
CA ALA A 43 -2.30 20.52 -23.16
C ALA A 43 -3.64 20.89 -23.81
N GLN A 44 -3.94 20.22 -24.92
CA GLN A 44 -5.17 20.35 -25.68
C GLN A 44 -6.13 19.20 -25.34
N PRO A 45 -7.47 19.39 -25.45
CA PRO A 45 -8.44 18.34 -25.11
C PRO A 45 -8.30 17.00 -25.85
N LYS A 46 -7.56 16.98 -26.96
CA LYS A 46 -7.30 15.79 -27.78
C LYS A 46 -6.01 15.06 -27.41
N ASP A 47 -5.21 15.64 -26.51
CA ASP A 47 -3.94 15.07 -26.11
C ASP A 47 -4.18 13.85 -25.21
N SER A 48 -3.29 12.86 -25.29
CA SER A 48 -3.39 11.64 -24.48
C SER A 48 -3.19 11.88 -22.99
N VAL A 49 -2.61 13.03 -22.62
CA VAL A 49 -2.44 13.51 -21.24
C VAL A 49 -2.94 14.94 -21.18
N TYR A 50 -3.99 15.17 -20.41
CA TYR A 50 -4.65 16.46 -20.33
C TYR A 50 -4.68 16.99 -18.88
N TRP A 51 -4.87 16.10 -17.92
CA TRP A 51 -4.87 16.42 -16.49
C TRP A 51 -3.51 16.13 -15.83
N GLN A 52 -3.17 16.91 -14.80
CA GLN A 52 -1.94 16.69 -14.02
C GLN A 52 -1.90 15.30 -13.38
N VAL A 53 -3.05 14.78 -12.96
CA VAL A 53 -3.14 13.43 -12.38
C VAL A 53 -2.76 12.33 -13.39
N GLU A 54 -3.14 12.49 -14.67
CA GLU A 54 -2.78 11.55 -15.74
C GLU A 54 -1.27 11.57 -15.98
N SER A 55 -0.70 12.78 -16.11
CA SER A 55 0.76 12.98 -16.26
C SER A 55 1.54 12.33 -15.12
N TYR A 56 1.06 12.55 -13.89
CA TYR A 56 1.66 11.98 -12.69
C TYR A 56 1.61 10.44 -12.70
N LEU A 57 0.44 9.85 -12.95
CA LEU A 57 0.27 8.40 -12.98
C LEU A 57 1.13 7.77 -14.10
N GLN A 58 1.15 8.37 -15.29
CA GLN A 58 2.01 7.93 -16.38
C GLN A 58 3.49 7.92 -15.96
N HIS A 59 3.97 9.00 -15.36
CA HIS A 59 5.34 9.10 -14.87
C HIS A 59 5.66 8.03 -13.80
N GLN A 60 4.73 7.76 -12.88
CA GLN A 60 4.90 6.70 -11.87
C GLN A 60 4.98 5.31 -12.52
N GLY A 61 4.14 5.04 -13.52
CA GLY A 61 4.16 3.80 -14.29
C GLY A 61 5.47 3.60 -15.04
N GLU A 62 5.92 4.61 -15.79
CA GLU A 62 7.18 4.58 -16.54
C GLU A 62 8.41 4.44 -15.64
N SER A 63 8.41 5.08 -14.47
CA SER A 63 9.50 4.95 -13.50
C SER A 63 9.54 3.55 -12.88
N PHE A 64 8.37 2.93 -12.68
CA PHE A 64 8.26 1.60 -12.11
C PHE A 64 8.77 0.50 -13.04
N VAL A 65 8.43 0.55 -14.33
CA VAL A 65 8.83 -0.49 -15.31
C VAL A 65 10.35 -0.57 -15.50
N LYS A 66 11.08 0.52 -15.23
CA LYS A 66 12.56 0.55 -15.30
C LYS A 66 13.22 -0.28 -14.21
N ARG A 67 12.51 -0.57 -13.12
CA ARG A 67 13.06 -1.19 -11.90
C ARG A 67 12.32 -2.43 -11.42
N PHE A 68 11.30 -2.89 -12.15
CA PHE A 68 10.48 -4.02 -11.74
C PHE A 68 10.19 -4.99 -12.90
N ASP A 69 10.25 -6.29 -12.57
CA ASP A 69 9.99 -7.37 -13.51
C ASP A 69 8.49 -7.74 -13.50
N ALA A 70 7.88 -7.85 -14.68
CA ALA A 70 6.44 -8.12 -14.81
C ALA A 70 6.04 -9.47 -14.19
N ASN A 71 6.90 -10.49 -14.30
CA ASN A 71 6.64 -11.82 -13.73
C ASN A 71 6.75 -11.86 -12.21
N SER A 72 7.65 -11.05 -11.65
CA SER A 72 7.73 -10.81 -10.20
C SER A 72 6.49 -10.09 -9.71
N TRP A 73 6.02 -9.06 -10.43
CA TRP A 73 4.79 -8.33 -10.09
C TRP A 73 3.59 -9.28 -10.00
N LEU A 74 3.35 -10.09 -11.04
CA LEU A 74 2.25 -11.06 -11.05
C LEU A 74 2.32 -12.08 -9.91
N ARG A 75 3.52 -12.49 -9.51
CA ARG A 75 3.71 -13.45 -8.41
C ARG A 75 3.41 -12.82 -7.06
N ILE A 76 3.91 -11.61 -6.84
CA ILE A 76 3.71 -10.88 -5.58
C ILE A 76 2.24 -10.51 -5.42
N THR A 77 1.60 -9.90 -6.43
CA THR A 77 0.19 -9.51 -6.33
C THR A 77 -0.70 -10.73 -6.11
N ARG A 78 -0.46 -11.83 -6.84
CA ARG A 78 -1.20 -13.08 -6.63
C ARG A 78 -0.97 -13.68 -5.24
N ALA A 79 0.22 -13.53 -4.66
CA ALA A 79 0.49 -14.00 -3.31
C ALA A 79 -0.28 -13.16 -2.26
N VAL A 80 -0.33 -11.84 -2.45
CA VAL A 80 -1.13 -10.93 -1.63
C VAL A 80 -2.62 -11.27 -1.74
N ASP A 81 -3.16 -11.40 -2.95
CA ASP A 81 -4.58 -11.69 -3.20
C ASP A 81 -5.04 -13.04 -2.63
N ARG A 82 -4.13 -14.02 -2.57
CA ARG A 82 -4.43 -15.38 -2.07
C ARG A 82 -4.14 -15.56 -0.59
N PHE A 83 -3.59 -14.56 0.07
CA PHE A 83 -3.27 -14.65 1.48
C PHE A 83 -4.57 -14.69 2.30
N ASP A 84 -4.75 -15.75 3.06
CA ASP A 84 -5.94 -15.94 3.90
C ASP A 84 -5.55 -16.52 5.27
N LEU A 85 -5.90 -15.80 6.32
CA LEU A 85 -5.73 -16.18 7.71
C LEU A 85 -7.04 -16.52 8.42
N THR A 86 -8.19 -16.40 7.75
CA THR A 86 -9.52 -16.55 8.37
C THR A 86 -9.70 -17.90 9.04
N SER A 87 -9.27 -19.01 8.41
CA SER A 87 -9.35 -20.35 9.00
C SER A 87 -8.47 -20.52 10.24
N ARG A 88 -7.31 -19.86 10.29
CA ARG A 88 -6.44 -19.84 11.48
C ARG A 88 -7.03 -18.95 12.57
N ALA A 89 -7.61 -17.81 12.20
CA ALA A 89 -8.32 -16.89 13.08
C ALA A 89 -9.50 -17.57 13.78
N ALA A 90 -10.37 -18.21 13.01
CA ALA A 90 -11.54 -18.92 13.53
C ALA A 90 -11.15 -20.08 14.46
N ALA A 91 -10.01 -20.72 14.23
CA ALA A 91 -9.48 -21.77 15.09
C ALA A 91 -8.71 -21.25 16.32
N GLY A 92 -8.56 -19.93 16.50
CA GLY A 92 -7.76 -19.35 17.59
C GLY A 92 -6.26 -19.63 17.47
N ARG A 93 -5.75 -19.85 16.25
CA ARG A 93 -4.36 -20.28 15.98
C ARG A 93 -3.50 -19.21 15.30
N LEU A 94 -3.93 -17.94 15.30
CA LEU A 94 -3.12 -16.84 14.79
C LEU A 94 -1.91 -16.57 15.69
N PHE A 95 -2.16 -16.60 16.99
CA PHE A 95 -1.16 -16.34 18.03
C PHE A 95 -1.18 -17.47 19.05
N ARG A 96 -0.11 -17.55 19.83
CA ARG A 96 0.04 -18.50 20.94
C ARG A 96 0.62 -17.76 22.14
N ALA A 97 0.29 -18.21 23.34
CA ALA A 97 0.88 -17.68 24.56
C ALA A 97 2.42 -17.78 24.49
N GLY A 98 3.11 -16.73 24.95
CA GLY A 98 4.57 -16.61 24.84
C GLY A 98 5.08 -16.38 23.41
N GLY A 99 4.20 -16.00 22.48
CA GLY A 99 4.58 -15.49 21.16
C GLY A 99 5.29 -14.12 21.23
N PRO A 100 5.84 -13.63 20.10
CA PRO A 100 6.49 -12.33 20.06
C PRO A 100 5.47 -11.22 20.30
N ASP A 101 5.90 -10.14 20.96
CA ASP A 101 5.11 -8.93 21.11
C ASP A 101 4.66 -8.40 19.74
N VAL A 102 3.49 -7.78 19.71
CA VAL A 102 2.86 -7.28 18.47
C VAL A 102 2.60 -5.79 18.58
N LEU A 103 3.12 -5.02 17.63
CA LEU A 103 2.71 -3.63 17.41
C LEU A 103 2.01 -3.53 16.05
N ALA A 104 0.73 -3.18 16.06
CA ALA A 104 -0.01 -2.85 14.85
C ALA A 104 -0.17 -1.34 14.72
N ILE A 105 0.13 -0.81 13.54
CA ILE A 105 0.03 0.61 13.24
C ILE A 105 -0.88 0.79 12.03
N GLY A 106 -2.04 1.40 12.24
CA GLY A 106 -2.99 1.73 11.19
C GLY A 106 -2.88 3.18 10.74
N PHE A 107 -3.31 3.46 9.51
CA PHE A 107 -3.40 4.81 8.95
C PHE A 107 -4.87 5.12 8.68
N SER A 108 -5.38 6.23 9.21
CA SER A 108 -6.82 6.49 9.28
C SER A 108 -7.53 6.56 7.92
N SER A 109 -6.81 6.93 6.86
CA SER A 109 -7.33 7.00 5.49
C SER A 109 -6.90 5.84 4.58
N ASP A 110 -6.24 4.82 5.14
CA ASP A 110 -5.93 3.60 4.39
C ASP A 110 -7.20 2.81 4.12
N TRP A 111 -7.55 2.72 2.84
CA TRP A 111 -8.69 1.95 2.36
C TRP A 111 -8.29 0.60 1.77
N LEU A 112 -7.00 0.37 1.52
CA LEU A 112 -6.46 -0.88 1.01
C LEU A 112 -6.31 -1.90 2.15
N TYR A 113 -5.88 -1.45 3.33
CA TYR A 113 -5.81 -2.24 4.57
C TYR A 113 -6.46 -1.46 5.72
N PRO A 114 -7.80 -1.54 5.85
CA PRO A 114 -8.54 -0.75 6.82
C PRO A 114 -8.08 -0.99 8.27
N THR A 115 -8.10 0.07 9.08
CA THR A 115 -7.69 0.02 10.49
C THR A 115 -8.50 -0.99 11.32
N SER A 116 -9.74 -1.28 10.92
CA SER A 116 -10.58 -2.31 11.53
C SER A 116 -9.94 -3.69 11.49
N GLU A 117 -9.28 -4.05 10.39
CA GLU A 117 -8.63 -5.36 10.24
C GLU A 117 -7.40 -5.48 11.14
N LEU A 118 -6.61 -4.41 11.27
CA LEU A 118 -5.48 -4.38 12.21
C LEU A 118 -5.93 -4.52 13.67
N ARG A 119 -7.05 -3.88 14.03
CA ARG A 119 -7.63 -4.02 15.38
C ARG A 119 -8.07 -5.46 15.66
N MET A 120 -8.56 -6.19 14.64
CA MET A 120 -8.87 -7.62 14.77
C MET A 120 -7.62 -8.46 15.05
N VAL A 121 -6.49 -8.17 14.38
CA VAL A 121 -5.21 -8.84 14.62
C VAL A 121 -4.73 -8.61 16.06
N VAL A 122 -4.78 -7.37 16.54
CA VAL A 122 -4.40 -7.02 17.93
C VAL A 122 -5.30 -7.72 18.93
N ALA A 123 -6.63 -7.72 18.71
CA ALA A 123 -7.56 -8.42 19.57
C ALA A 123 -7.25 -9.92 19.66
N ALA A 124 -6.91 -10.56 18.53
CA ALA A 124 -6.52 -11.97 18.49
C ALA A 124 -5.20 -12.23 19.24
N ALA A 125 -4.21 -11.32 19.14
CA ALA A 125 -2.96 -11.43 19.87
C ALA A 125 -3.17 -11.30 21.39
N THR A 126 -3.91 -10.27 21.82
CA THR A 126 -4.26 -10.05 23.22
C THR A 126 -5.02 -11.24 23.80
N ALA A 127 -5.99 -11.80 23.06
CA ALA A 127 -6.76 -12.98 23.49
C ALA A 127 -5.88 -14.22 23.68
N ALA A 128 -4.77 -14.33 22.95
CA ALA A 128 -3.79 -15.41 23.10
C ALA A 128 -2.75 -15.15 24.21
N GLY A 129 -2.87 -14.03 24.95
CA GLY A 129 -1.93 -13.65 26.01
C GLY A 129 -0.60 -13.08 25.49
N VAL A 130 -0.56 -12.62 24.23
CA VAL A 130 0.59 -11.91 23.65
C VAL A 130 0.51 -10.44 24.04
N ASN A 131 1.63 -9.82 24.40
CA ASN A 131 1.71 -8.37 24.60
C ASN A 131 1.49 -7.68 23.25
N ALA A 132 0.36 -7.00 23.10
CA ALA A 132 -0.03 -6.40 21.84
C ALA A 132 -0.46 -4.94 22.04
N ALA A 133 -0.02 -4.07 21.14
CA ALA A 133 -0.36 -2.65 21.12
C ALA A 133 -0.90 -2.24 19.75
N TYR A 134 -1.87 -1.33 19.76
CA TYR A 134 -2.41 -0.70 18.55
C TYR A 134 -2.14 0.80 18.59
N HIS A 135 -1.67 1.35 17.46
CA HIS A 135 -1.62 2.78 17.24
C HIS A 135 -2.26 3.15 15.91
N GLU A 136 -2.92 4.30 15.87
CA GLU A 136 -3.49 4.86 14.65
C GLU A 136 -2.86 6.21 14.36
N VAL A 137 -2.30 6.34 13.16
CA VAL A 137 -1.79 7.60 12.62
C VAL A 137 -2.93 8.27 11.86
N ILE A 138 -3.31 9.46 12.30
CA ILE A 138 -4.32 10.28 11.62
C ILE A 138 -3.65 10.98 10.43
N THR A 139 -4.03 10.59 9.22
CA THR A 139 -3.43 11.10 7.98
C THR A 139 -4.40 11.01 6.83
N ASP A 140 -4.22 11.86 5.82
CA ASP A 140 -4.89 11.78 4.51
C ASP A 140 -4.02 11.08 3.46
N ALA A 141 -2.82 10.60 3.82
CA ALA A 141 -1.89 9.99 2.87
C ALA A 141 -2.35 8.63 2.31
N GLY A 142 -3.40 8.03 2.86
CA GLY A 142 -3.83 6.67 2.50
C GLY A 142 -2.83 5.61 2.97
N HIS A 143 -2.74 4.54 2.19
CA HIS A 143 -1.81 3.44 2.42
C HIS A 143 -0.35 3.91 2.41
N ASP A 144 0.03 4.81 1.51
CA ASP A 144 1.42 5.30 1.40
C ASP A 144 1.88 6.12 2.64
N GLY A 145 1.00 6.37 3.62
CA GLY A 145 1.33 7.06 4.86
C GLY A 145 2.52 6.48 5.62
N PHE A 146 2.77 5.16 5.55
CA PHE A 146 3.92 4.54 6.22
C PHE A 146 5.27 4.87 5.55
N LEU A 147 5.26 5.32 4.29
CA LEU A 147 6.46 5.74 3.56
C LEU A 147 6.78 7.22 3.78
N LEU A 148 5.86 7.98 4.38
CA LEU A 148 6.04 9.39 4.65
C LEU A 148 6.68 9.61 6.03
N PRO A 149 7.52 10.65 6.17
CA PRO A 149 8.06 11.00 7.48
C PRO A 149 6.95 11.33 8.48
N ASP A 150 6.86 10.56 9.56
CA ASP A 150 6.01 10.87 10.71
C ASP A 150 6.82 10.72 12.01
N THR A 151 6.88 11.81 12.77
CA THR A 151 7.64 11.87 14.03
C THR A 151 7.01 10.97 15.09
N GLY A 152 5.68 10.83 15.09
CA GLY A 152 4.95 9.93 15.99
C GLY A 152 5.28 8.47 15.76
N LEU A 153 5.26 8.02 14.50
CA LEU A 153 5.59 6.67 14.06
C LEU A 153 7.00 6.29 14.50
N SER A 154 7.97 7.17 14.24
CA SER A 154 9.37 6.94 14.59
C SER A 154 9.59 6.78 16.11
N VAL A 155 8.91 7.60 16.92
CA VAL A 155 8.98 7.49 18.39
C VAL A 155 8.40 6.17 18.88
N ARG A 156 7.26 5.73 18.33
CA ARG A 156 6.59 4.49 18.74
C ARG A 156 7.35 3.24 18.33
N LEU A 157 7.91 3.23 17.12
CA LEU A 157 8.75 2.12 16.67
C LEU A 157 9.97 1.96 17.59
N ARG A 158 10.64 3.06 17.96
CA ARG A 158 11.75 3.02 18.93
C ARG A 158 11.29 2.51 20.29
N ALA A 159 10.19 3.04 20.82
CA ALA A 159 9.67 2.59 22.12
C ALA A 159 9.33 1.09 22.16
N PHE A 160 8.93 0.51 21.03
CA PHE A 160 8.60 -0.91 20.94
C PHE A 160 9.81 -1.82 20.70
N LEU A 161 10.78 -1.38 19.89
CA LEU A 161 11.95 -2.19 19.53
C LEU A 161 13.07 -2.15 20.58
N GLY A 162 13.09 -1.13 21.45
CA GLY A 162 14.19 -0.86 22.39
C GLY A 162 15.33 -0.09 21.72
#